data_AF-K7AMV4-F1
#
_entry.id   AF-K7AMV4-F1
#
_cell.length_a   1.000
_cell.length_b   1.000
_cell.length_c   1.000
_cell.angle_alpha   90.00
_cell.angle_beta   90.00
_cell.angle_gamma   90.00
#
_symmetry.space_group_name_H-M   'P 1'
#
loop_
_entity.id
_entity.type
_entity.pdbx_description
1 polymer ?
#
loop_
_entity_poly.entity_id
_entity_poly.type
_entity_poly.pdbx_seq_one_letter_code
_entity_poly.pdbx_strand_id
1 'polypeptide(L)'
;MTQEGMKISLFDVSDPSNPVAINSIIKSSSYTPVEYDYRALSVLNNNGRYRFALPIESCSRYTDEFESLWTSFNSLMLLEVDTTSNNPQLIERGVVLPDETKQPYANGWQDRSVIHGNQVWHSTWAENAQVFGPF
;
A
#
# COMPACT_ATOMS: atom_id res chain seq x y z
N MET A 1 10.58 -17.86 -15.59
CA MET A 1 9.40 -16.96 -15.65
C MET A 1 9.65 -15.87 -14.63
N THR A 2 9.67 -14.60 -15.04
CA THR A 2 9.67 -13.46 -14.12
C THR A 2 8.33 -13.45 -13.41
N GLN A 3 8.35 -13.48 -12.08
CA GLN A 3 7.15 -13.31 -11.29
C GLN A 3 6.90 -11.81 -11.19
N GLU A 4 5.95 -11.30 -11.97
CA GLU A 4 5.49 -9.90 -11.90
C GLU A 4 5.02 -9.59 -10.47
N GLY A 5 5.31 -8.40 -9.97
CA GLY A 5 5.00 -8.01 -8.61
C GLY A 5 5.66 -6.69 -8.21
N MET A 6 5.25 -6.19 -7.05
CA MET A 6 5.80 -4.97 -6.47
C MET A 6 6.79 -5.29 -5.34
N LYS A 7 7.77 -4.41 -5.17
CA LYS A 7 8.76 -4.48 -4.11
C LYS A 7 8.87 -3.13 -3.41
N ILE A 8 8.70 -3.12 -2.10
CA ILE A 8 8.93 -1.95 -1.25
C ILE A 8 10.20 -2.22 -0.45
N SER A 9 11.16 -1.30 -0.48
CA SER A 9 12.47 -1.49 0.16
C SER A 9 12.81 -0.31 1.04
N LEU A 10 13.34 -0.59 2.22
CA LEU A 10 13.94 0.43 3.09
C LEU A 10 15.45 0.45 2.83
N PHE A 11 15.97 1.64 2.59
CA PHE A 11 17.40 1.89 2.43
C PHE A 11 17.86 2.86 3.51
N ASP A 12 19.04 2.60 4.06
CA ASP A 12 19.82 3.61 4.74
C ASP A 12 20.56 4.44 3.68
N VAL A 13 20.32 5.76 3.71
CA VAL A 13 20.91 6.74 2.79
C VAL A 13 21.70 7.81 3.55
N SER A 14 22.12 7.53 4.79
CA SER A 14 22.95 8.45 5.57
C SER A 14 24.27 8.79 4.87
N ASP A 15 24.79 7.86 4.07
CA ASP A 15 25.83 8.10 3.08
C ASP A 15 25.22 8.02 1.66
N PRO A 16 24.95 9.17 1.01
CA PRO A 16 24.38 9.18 -0.33
C PRO A 16 25.26 8.53 -1.40
N SER A 17 26.57 8.37 -1.16
CA SER A 17 27.49 7.73 -2.09
C SER A 17 27.44 6.19 -2.01
N ASN A 18 26.89 5.65 -0.92
CA ASN A 18 26.81 4.22 -0.67
C ASN A 18 25.51 3.84 0.08
N PRO A 19 24.34 3.92 -0.57
CA PRO A 19 23.08 3.53 0.04
C PRO A 19 23.03 2.03 0.35
N VAL A 20 22.58 1.66 1.55
CA VAL A 20 22.53 0.27 2.01
C VAL A 20 21.09 -0.20 2.15
N ALA A 21 20.72 -1.29 1.46
CA ALA A 21 19.40 -1.88 1.63
C ALA A 21 19.29 -2.56 3.01
N ILE A 22 18.28 -2.18 3.80
CA ILE A 22 18.01 -2.76 5.11
C ILE A 22 17.15 -4.02 4.96
N ASN A 23 15.95 -3.88 4.40
CA ASN A 23 15.04 -4.98 4.14
C ASN A 23 14.03 -4.63 3.04
N SER A 24 13.23 -5.61 2.62
CA SER A 24 12.22 -5.43 1.59
C SER A 24 10.98 -6.29 1.82
N ILE A 25 9.84 -5.77 1.40
CA ILE A 25 8.57 -6.49 1.28
C ILE A 25 8.30 -6.71 -0.21
N ILE A 26 8.01 -7.95 -0.58
CA ILE A 26 7.70 -8.35 -1.96
C ILE A 26 6.26 -8.86 -2.00
N LYS A 27 5.46 -8.36 -2.95
CA LYS A 27 4.09 -8.82 -3.19
C LYS A 27 3.96 -9.26 -4.64
N SER A 28 3.87 -10.58 -4.82
CA SER A 28 3.71 -11.19 -6.14
C SER A 28 2.36 -10.86 -6.75
N SER A 29 2.30 -10.84 -8.08
CA SER A 29 1.09 -10.58 -8.88
C SER A 29 0.36 -9.30 -8.44
N SER A 30 1.11 -8.29 -8.01
CA SER A 30 0.57 -7.06 -7.44
C SER A 30 1.31 -5.84 -7.97
N TYR A 31 0.63 -4.71 -8.05
CA TYR A 31 1.22 -3.40 -8.35
C TYR A 31 0.69 -2.35 -7.37
N THR A 32 1.41 -1.23 -7.25
CA THR A 32 0.91 -0.06 -6.51
C THR A 32 0.82 1.16 -7.42
N PRO A 33 -0.28 1.92 -7.40
CA PRO A 33 -0.39 3.21 -8.08
C PRO A 33 0.72 4.22 -7.73
N VAL A 34 1.38 4.07 -6.56
CA VAL A 34 2.52 4.90 -6.13
C VAL A 34 3.67 4.87 -7.15
N GLU A 35 3.78 3.83 -7.97
CA GLU A 35 4.76 3.73 -9.06
C GLU A 35 4.58 4.82 -10.14
N TYR A 36 3.36 5.35 -10.29
CA TYR A 36 2.99 6.32 -11.32
C TYR A 36 2.52 7.66 -10.75
N ASP A 37 1.95 7.66 -9.54
CA ASP A 37 1.46 8.86 -8.86
C ASP A 37 1.83 8.86 -7.38
N TYR A 38 2.82 9.69 -7.01
CA TYR A 38 3.27 9.81 -5.62
C TYR A 38 2.18 10.33 -4.66
N ARG A 39 1.09 10.93 -5.17
CA ARG A 39 -0.03 11.39 -4.35
C ARG A 39 -0.87 10.24 -3.78
N ALA A 40 -0.71 9.03 -4.33
CA ALA A 40 -1.32 7.83 -3.80
C ALA A 40 -0.71 7.36 -2.46
N LEU A 41 0.50 7.84 -2.13
CA LEU A 41 1.21 7.51 -0.90
C LEU A 41 0.82 8.46 0.24
N SER A 42 0.33 7.90 1.33
CA SER A 42 0.10 8.62 2.59
C SER A 42 1.25 8.35 3.57
N VAL A 43 1.79 9.40 4.18
CA VAL A 43 2.87 9.30 5.17
C VAL A 43 2.54 10.13 6.39
N LEU A 44 2.60 9.51 7.56
CA LEU A 44 2.56 10.19 8.85
C LEU A 44 3.91 10.00 9.56
N ASN A 45 4.59 11.10 9.88
CA ASN A 45 5.79 11.09 10.70
C ASN A 45 5.47 11.62 12.10
N ASN A 46 5.84 10.84 13.12
CA ASN A 46 5.85 11.28 14.50
C ASN A 46 7.25 11.05 15.09
N ASN A 47 8.10 12.08 15.05
CA ASN A 47 9.45 12.07 15.63
C ASN A 47 10.32 10.87 15.23
N GLY A 48 10.35 10.54 13.93
CA GLY A 48 11.13 9.42 13.41
C GLY A 48 10.37 8.08 13.37
N ARG A 49 9.14 8.05 13.87
CA ARG A 49 8.22 6.94 13.64
C ARG A 49 7.33 7.26 12.45
N TYR A 50 7.56 6.57 11.35
CA TYR A 50 6.82 6.72 10.12
C TYR A 50 5.75 5.64 10.00
N ARG A 51 4.55 6.05 9.58
CA ARG A 51 3.48 5.16 9.15
C ARG A 51 3.15 5.50 7.70
N PHE A 52 3.07 4.48 6.88
CA PHE A 52 2.76 4.61 5.46
C PHE A 52 1.44 3.89 5.17
N ALA A 53 0.65 4.47 4.28
CA ALA A 53 -0.48 3.80 3.67
C ALA A 53 -0.33 3.92 2.16
N LEU A 54 -0.37 2.78 1.46
CA LEU A 54 -0.33 2.75 0.01
C LEU A 54 -1.38 1.79 -0.56
N PRO A 55 -2.05 2.15 -1.66
CA PRO A 55 -2.96 1.26 -2.36
C PRO A 55 -2.19 0.14 -3.06
N ILE A 56 -2.76 -1.05 -3.07
CA ILE A 56 -2.26 -2.22 -3.78
C ILE A 56 -3.40 -2.83 -4.57
N GLU A 57 -3.12 -3.08 -5.85
CA GLU A 57 -3.91 -3.95 -6.69
C GLU A 57 -3.19 -5.28 -6.85
N SER A 58 -3.87 -6.37 -6.55
CA SER A 58 -3.36 -7.72 -6.76
C SER A 58 -4.27 -8.49 -7.70
N CYS A 59 -3.69 -9.31 -8.57
CA CYS A 59 -4.41 -10.14 -9.50
C CYS A 59 -4.24 -11.59 -9.09
N SER A 60 -5.35 -12.27 -8.77
CA SER A 60 -5.33 -13.70 -8.48
C SER A 60 -6.10 -14.46 -9.54
N ARG A 61 -5.57 -15.63 -9.88
CA ARG A 61 -6.19 -16.54 -10.84
C ARG A 61 -7.05 -17.52 -10.04
N TYR A 62 -8.36 -17.41 -10.19
CA TYR A 62 -9.28 -18.47 -9.77
C TYR A 62 -9.35 -19.50 -10.88
N THR A 63 -9.01 -20.75 -10.57
CA THR A 63 -9.25 -21.90 -11.44
C THR A 63 -10.39 -22.72 -10.86
N ASP A 64 -11.54 -22.65 -11.51
CA ASP A 64 -12.65 -23.60 -11.40
C ASP A 64 -12.39 -24.78 -12.37
N GLU A 65 -13.07 -25.91 -12.20
CA GLU A 65 -13.06 -27.05 -13.14
C GLU A 65 -13.40 -26.66 -14.59
N PHE A 66 -14.08 -25.53 -14.82
CA PHE A 66 -14.56 -25.11 -16.14
C PHE A 66 -13.96 -23.81 -16.68
N GLU A 67 -13.46 -22.88 -15.85
CA GLU A 67 -12.84 -21.64 -16.33
C GLU A 67 -11.73 -21.08 -15.41
N SER A 68 -10.82 -20.33 -16.03
CA SER A 68 -9.77 -19.57 -15.38
C SER A 68 -10.12 -18.08 -15.41
N LEU A 69 -10.62 -17.54 -14.30
CA LEU A 69 -10.95 -16.12 -14.19
C LEU A 69 -9.81 -15.37 -13.47
N TRP A 70 -9.37 -14.27 -14.07
CA TRP A 70 -8.51 -13.30 -13.41
C TRP A 70 -9.37 -12.34 -12.62
N THR A 71 -9.17 -12.29 -11.30
CA THR A 71 -9.88 -11.36 -10.42
C THR A 71 -8.87 -10.38 -9.81
N SER A 72 -9.19 -9.09 -9.92
CA SER A 72 -8.43 -8.02 -9.29
C SER A 72 -8.95 -7.75 -7.89
N PHE A 73 -8.04 -7.59 -6.93
CA PHE A 73 -8.30 -7.27 -5.54
C PHE A 73 -7.61 -5.97 -5.20
N ASN A 74 -8.38 -5.05 -4.61
CA ASN A 74 -7.89 -3.76 -4.16
C ASN A 74 -7.73 -3.78 -2.65
N SER A 75 -6.66 -3.16 -2.16
CA SER A 75 -6.41 -3.08 -0.72
C SER A 75 -5.54 -1.89 -0.37
N LEU A 76 -5.58 -1.48 0.89
CA LEU A 76 -4.67 -0.47 1.43
C LEU A 76 -3.69 -1.14 2.39
N MET A 77 -2.42 -1.16 2.01
CA MET A 77 -1.34 -1.70 2.85
C MET A 77 -0.84 -0.65 3.83
N LEU A 78 -0.70 -1.06 5.09
CA LEU A 78 -0.19 -0.24 6.18
C LEU A 78 1.23 -0.70 6.54
N LEU A 79 2.18 0.23 6.50
CA LEU A 79 3.57 -0.02 6.85
C LEU A 79 4.02 0.87 7.99
N GLU A 80 5.03 0.44 8.72
CA GLU A 80 5.70 1.23 9.76
C GLU A 80 7.22 1.13 9.63
N VAL A 81 7.90 2.24 9.93
CA VAL A 81 9.36 2.33 10.11
C VAL A 81 9.64 3.17 11.36
N ASP A 82 10.39 2.63 12.31
CA ASP A 82 10.93 3.41 13.43
C ASP A 82 12.42 3.70 13.19
N THR A 83 12.73 4.94 12.78
CA THR A 83 14.12 5.38 12.53
C THR A 83 14.86 5.73 13.82
N THR A 84 14.19 5.69 14.98
CA THR A 84 14.81 5.89 16.29
C THR A 84 15.30 4.56 16.91
N SER A 85 14.91 3.43 16.30
CA SER A 85 15.41 2.10 16.66
C SER A 85 16.88 1.94 16.28
N ASN A 86 17.63 1.17 17.07
CA ASN A 86 19.00 0.75 16.72
C ASN A 86 19.05 -0.17 15.49
N ASN A 87 17.92 -0.76 15.13
CA ASN A 87 17.76 -1.56 13.92
C ASN A 87 16.44 -1.18 13.25
N PRO A 88 16.40 -0.08 12.47
CA PRO A 88 15.23 0.30 11.71
C PRO A 88 14.84 -0.84 10.76
N GLN A 89 13.54 -1.04 10.56
CA GLN A 89 13.01 -2.07 9.67
C GLN A 89 11.74 -1.55 9.00
N LEU A 90 11.51 -1.95 7.75
CA LEU A 90 10.21 -1.83 7.10
C LEU A 90 9.30 -2.97 7.58
N ILE A 91 8.19 -2.63 8.23
CA ILE A 91 7.27 -3.60 8.83
C ILE A 91 5.89 -3.44 8.21
N GLU A 92 5.32 -4.51 7.65
CA GLU A 92 3.90 -4.57 7.30
C GLU A 92 3.06 -4.72 8.57
N ARG A 93 2.16 -3.76 8.83
CA ARG A 93 1.28 -3.77 10.00
C ARG A 93 -0.09 -4.35 9.70
N GLY A 94 -0.49 -4.34 8.44
CA GLY A 94 -1.73 -4.96 8.00
C GLY A 94 -2.19 -4.44 6.65
N VAL A 95 -3.38 -4.90 6.29
CA VAL A 95 -4.05 -4.56 5.04
C VAL A 95 -5.51 -4.23 5.35
N VAL A 96 -6.03 -3.16 4.78
CA VAL A 96 -7.45 -2.79 4.82
C VAL A 96 -8.08 -3.15 3.49
N LEU A 97 -9.17 -3.90 3.53
CA LEU A 97 -9.93 -4.28 2.34
C LEU A 97 -11.14 -3.35 2.15
N PRO A 98 -11.51 -3.02 0.91
CA PRO A 98 -12.73 -2.29 0.63
C PRO A 98 -13.96 -3.14 1.00
N ASP A 99 -15.06 -2.48 1.36
CA ASP A 99 -16.36 -3.13 1.50
C ASP A 99 -16.96 -3.35 0.10
N GLU A 100 -16.67 -4.50 -0.50
CA GLU A 100 -17.10 -4.87 -1.86
C GLU A 100 -18.64 -4.92 -2.00
N THR A 101 -19.37 -5.08 -0.88
CA THR A 101 -20.84 -5.07 -0.89
C THR A 101 -21.43 -3.68 -1.14
N LYS A 102 -20.67 -2.63 -0.82
CA LYS A 102 -21.08 -1.22 -0.99
C LYS A 102 -20.38 -0.54 -2.17
N GLN A 103 -19.22 -1.05 -2.58
CA GLN A 103 -18.37 -0.48 -3.62
C GLN A 103 -17.85 -1.61 -4.54
N PRO A 104 -18.70 -2.15 -5.45
CA PRO A 104 -18.36 -3.30 -6.28
C PRO A 104 -17.29 -2.99 -7.36
N TYR A 105 -16.89 -1.72 -7.51
CA TYR A 105 -15.92 -1.27 -8.52
C TYR A 105 -14.71 -0.54 -7.92
N ALA A 106 -14.32 -0.87 -6.68
CA ALA A 106 -13.06 -0.39 -6.13
C ALA A 106 -11.91 -0.81 -7.04
N ASN A 107 -11.14 0.15 -7.55
CA ASN A 107 -9.95 -0.05 -8.38
C ASN A 107 -8.88 1.01 -8.06
N GLY A 108 -7.62 0.75 -8.39
CA GLY A 108 -6.46 1.60 -8.09
C GLY A 108 -6.25 2.74 -9.08
N TRP A 109 -7.19 2.97 -10.02
CA TRP A 109 -7.16 4.17 -10.86
C TRP A 109 -7.75 5.39 -10.13
N GLN A 110 -8.35 5.21 -8.95
CA GLN A 110 -8.98 6.27 -8.15
C GLN A 110 -8.59 6.16 -6.67
N ASP A 111 -7.35 6.54 -6.32
CA ASP A 111 -6.85 6.41 -4.95
C ASP A 111 -7.20 7.60 -4.04
N ARG A 112 -7.58 7.38 -2.78
CA ARG A 112 -7.10 8.24 -1.68
C ARG A 112 -7.00 7.44 -0.39
N SER A 113 -5.84 7.49 0.26
CA SER A 113 -5.71 7.13 1.67
C SER A 113 -5.23 8.35 2.46
N VAL A 114 -5.79 8.57 3.64
CA VAL A 114 -5.37 9.59 4.60
C VAL A 114 -5.20 8.91 5.95
N ILE A 115 -4.02 9.05 6.54
CA ILE A 115 -3.76 8.63 7.92
C ILE A 115 -3.98 9.84 8.84
N HIS A 116 -4.81 9.68 9.88
CA HIS A 116 -4.91 10.65 10.97
C HIS A 116 -4.90 9.95 12.33
N GLY A 117 -3.82 10.14 13.09
CA GLY A 117 -3.62 9.43 14.36
C GLY A 117 -3.44 7.92 14.15
N ASN A 118 -4.34 7.13 14.75
CA ASN A 118 -4.43 5.67 14.53
C ASN A 118 -5.57 5.28 13.58
N GLN A 119 -6.26 6.26 13.00
CA GLN A 119 -7.43 6.04 12.16
C GLN A 119 -7.05 6.20 10.70
N VAL A 120 -7.65 5.35 9.88
CA VAL A 120 -7.51 5.43 8.43
C VAL A 120 -8.81 5.94 7.83
N TRP A 121 -8.68 6.92 6.94
CA TRP A 121 -9.77 7.43 6.12
C TRP A 121 -9.44 7.24 4.65
N HIS A 122 -10.47 6.97 3.85
CA HIS A 122 -10.36 6.88 2.40
C HIS A 122 -11.42 7.77 1.73
N SER A 123 -11.11 8.27 0.53
CA SER A 123 -12.04 9.03 -0.33
C SER A 123 -11.59 8.90 -1.80
N THR A 124 -12.30 9.46 -2.79
CA THR A 124 -11.91 9.43 -4.22
C THR A 124 -11.62 10.83 -4.75
N TRP A 125 -10.72 11.06 -5.71
CA TRP A 125 -10.24 12.41 -6.16
C TRP A 125 -11.29 13.48 -6.55
N ALA A 126 -12.58 13.17 -6.61
CA ALA A 126 -13.63 14.13 -6.89
C ALA A 126 -13.80 15.22 -5.79
N GLU A 127 -14.16 16.42 -6.25
CA GLU A 127 -14.67 17.50 -5.39
C GLU A 127 -15.99 17.02 -4.75
N ASN A 128 -16.09 17.09 -3.42
CA ASN A 128 -17.19 16.52 -2.61
C ASN A 128 -17.28 14.99 -2.51
N ALA A 129 -16.21 14.25 -2.81
CA ALA A 129 -16.22 12.81 -2.62
C ALA A 129 -16.50 12.40 -1.17
N GLN A 130 -17.29 11.34 -1.00
CA GLN A 130 -17.59 10.75 0.30
C GLN A 130 -16.29 10.28 0.98
N VAL A 131 -16.20 10.50 2.30
CA VAL A 131 -15.10 10.02 3.15
C VAL A 131 -15.60 8.81 3.93
N PHE A 132 -14.83 7.73 3.92
CA PHE A 132 -15.15 6.51 4.65
C PHE A 132 -14.15 6.26 5.78
N GLY A 133 -14.65 5.78 6.92
CA GLY A 133 -13.94 5.56 8.19
C GLY A 133 -14.54 6.40 9.35
N PRO A 134 -13.87 6.51 10.51
CA PRO A 134 -12.62 5.84 10.84
C PRO A 134 -12.81 4.32 10.98
N PHE A 135 -11.77 3.59 10.58
CA PHE A 135 -11.54 2.19 10.91
C PHE A 135 -10.36 2.08 11.89
#